data_AF-A0A8B9I8V9-F1
#
_entry.id   AF-A0A8B9I8V9-F1
#
_cell.length_a   1.000
_cell.length_b   1.000
_cell.length_c   1.000
_cell.angle_alpha   90.00
_cell.angle_beta   90.00
_cell.angle_gamma   90.00
#
_symmetry.space_group_name_H-M   'P 1'
#
loop_
_entity.id
_entity.type
_entity.pdbx_description
1 polymer ?
#
loop_
_entity_poly.entity_id
_entity_poly.type
_entity_poly.pdbx_seq_one_letter_code
_entity_poly.pdbx_strand_id
1 'polypeptide(L)'
;MAVHYCALCRRTSFAGRRHLYGAAHRRRLREALGRLQEEVAAARAALGGAAVRRYEPAEHERRVWCLCCGRAVRRDWRRGGVALPQAGLLHHLAGPEHRRETARFWRENRAEAALRERFLVSPEDYGRFAAELAQALASFFRLLLMEQVL
;
A
#
# COMPACT_ATOMS: atom_id res chain seq x y z
N MET A 1 2.44 -33.68 -17.76
CA MET A 1 1.50 -33.10 -16.78
C MET A 1 2.09 -31.80 -16.26
N ALA A 2 1.35 -30.68 -16.28
CA ALA A 2 1.86 -29.41 -15.78
C ALA A 2 1.51 -29.26 -14.29
N VAL A 3 2.53 -29.21 -13.43
CA VAL A 3 2.37 -28.97 -12.00
C VAL A 3 2.41 -27.46 -11.75
N HIS A 4 1.46 -26.95 -10.97
CA HIS A 4 1.39 -25.53 -10.62
C HIS A 4 1.02 -25.34 -9.15
N TYR A 5 1.89 -24.66 -8.41
CA TYR A 5 1.61 -24.23 -7.05
C TYR A 5 0.96 -22.84 -7.04
N CYS A 6 -0.13 -22.69 -6.29
CA CYS A 6 -0.79 -21.40 -6.07
C CYS A 6 -0.56 -20.95 -4.63
N ALA A 7 0.22 -19.88 -4.44
CA ALA A 7 0.52 -19.31 -3.13
C ALA A 7 -0.74 -18.82 -2.40
N LEU A 8 -1.69 -18.21 -3.12
CA LEU A 8 -2.95 -17.72 -2.54
C LEU A 8 -3.81 -18.87 -2.02
N CYS A 9 -3.94 -19.95 -2.80
CA CYS A 9 -4.75 -21.10 -2.41
C CYS A 9 -3.99 -22.11 -1.54
N ARG A 10 -2.67 -21.94 -1.36
CA ARG A 10 -1.73 -22.88 -0.74
C ARG A 10 -1.92 -24.31 -1.22
N ARG A 11 -2.06 -24.48 -2.55
CA ARG A 11 -2.32 -25.79 -3.17
C ARG A 11 -1.50 -26.00 -4.43
N THR A 12 -1.08 -27.24 -4.63
CA THR A 12 -0.51 -27.72 -5.88
C THR A 12 -1.62 -28.28 -6.76
N SER A 13 -1.67 -27.85 -8.01
CA SER A 13 -2.59 -28.35 -9.02
C SER A 13 -1.81 -29.13 -10.07
N PHE A 14 -2.20 -30.38 -10.29
CA PHE A 14 -1.64 -31.25 -11.32
C PHE A 14 -2.30 -31.05 -12.70
N ALA A 15 -3.37 -30.25 -12.74
CA ALA A 15 -4.06 -29.82 -13.96
C ALA A 15 -3.59 -28.42 -14.41
N GLY A 16 -2.38 -28.00 -14.01
CA GLY A 16 -1.83 -26.68 -14.29
C GLY A 16 -2.65 -25.53 -13.69
N ARG A 17 -2.87 -24.48 -14.50
CA ARG A 17 -3.52 -23.23 -14.06
C ARG A 17 -5.06 -23.25 -14.07
N ARG A 18 -5.69 -24.39 -14.37
CA ARG A 18 -7.16 -24.51 -14.47
C ARG A 18 -7.89 -24.09 -13.18
N HIS A 19 -7.28 -24.34 -12.02
CA HIS A 19 -7.88 -24.03 -10.74
C HIS A 19 -8.13 -22.52 -10.50
N LEU A 20 -7.39 -21.63 -11.20
CA LEU A 20 -7.53 -20.17 -11.09
C LEU A 20 -8.91 -19.68 -11.54
N TYR A 21 -9.59 -20.45 -12.40
CA TYR A 21 -10.92 -20.14 -12.91
C TYR A 21 -12.05 -20.59 -11.98
N GLY A 22 -11.73 -21.37 -10.93
CA GLY A 22 -12.71 -21.89 -10.00
C GLY A 22 -13.24 -20.83 -9.03
N ALA A 23 -14.51 -20.98 -8.61
CA ALA A 23 -15.16 -20.07 -7.67
C ALA A 23 -14.40 -19.95 -6.33
N ALA A 24 -13.84 -21.06 -5.83
CA ALA A 24 -13.07 -21.07 -4.59
C ALA A 24 -11.81 -20.18 -4.66
N HIS A 25 -11.08 -20.18 -5.79
CA HIS A 25 -9.92 -19.30 -5.98
C HIS A 25 -10.35 -17.84 -6.02
N ARG A 26 -11.37 -17.53 -6.84
CA ARG A 26 -11.89 -16.16 -6.97
C ARG A 26 -12.38 -15.60 -5.63
N ARG A 27 -13.06 -16.42 -4.81
CA ARG A 27 -13.51 -16.01 -3.47
C ARG A 27 -12.33 -15.64 -2.57
N ARG A 28 -11.35 -16.53 -2.44
CA ARG A 28 -10.12 -16.28 -1.65
C ARG A 28 -9.36 -15.05 -2.14
N LEU A 29 -9.31 -14.86 -3.46
CA LEU A 29 -8.66 -13.70 -4.06
C LEU A 29 -9.36 -12.39 -3.70
N ARG A 30 -10.69 -12.36 -3.77
CA ARG A 30 -11.48 -11.19 -3.36
C ARG A 30 -11.31 -10.88 -1.88
N GLU A 31 -11.36 -11.89 -1.01
CA GLU A 31 -11.14 -11.73 0.43
C GLU A 31 -9.76 -11.15 0.74
N ALA A 32 -8.70 -11.69 0.10
CA ALA A 32 -7.34 -11.23 0.30
C ALA A 32 -7.11 -9.81 -0.24
N LEU A 33 -7.69 -9.49 -1.41
CA LEU A 33 -7.65 -8.16 -1.99
C LEU A 33 -8.47 -7.15 -1.19
N GLY A 34 -9.58 -7.56 -0.57
CA GLY A 34 -10.41 -6.70 0.28
C GLY A 34 -9.64 -6.14 1.47
N ARG A 35 -8.87 -6.99 2.18
CA ARG A 35 -8.01 -6.55 3.30
C ARG A 35 -6.96 -5.53 2.88
N LEU A 36 -6.31 -5.75 1.73
CA LEU A 36 -5.36 -4.77 1.20
C LEU A 36 -6.07 -3.49 0.74
N GLN A 37 -7.29 -3.60 0.20
CA GLN A 37 -8.06 -2.45 -0.27
C GLN A 37 -8.44 -1.51 0.87
N GLU A 38 -8.74 -2.01 2.07
CA GLU A 38 -9.00 -1.18 3.24
C GLU A 38 -7.79 -0.29 3.58
N GLU A 39 -6.58 -0.88 3.62
CA GLU A 39 -5.34 -0.14 3.86
C GLU A 39 -5.02 0.85 2.74
N VAL A 40 -5.24 0.47 1.48
CA VAL A 40 -5.05 1.36 0.33
C VAL A 40 -6.08 2.50 0.34
N ALA A 41 -7.33 2.25 0.72
CA ALA A 41 -8.35 3.28 0.83
C ALA A 41 -7.99 4.29 1.94
N ALA A 42 -7.52 3.81 3.09
CA ALA A 42 -7.04 4.67 4.17
C ALA A 42 -5.84 5.54 3.72
N ALA A 43 -4.89 4.94 2.99
CA ALA A 43 -3.76 5.69 2.43
C ALA A 43 -4.21 6.73 1.40
N ARG A 44 -5.13 6.37 0.49
CA ARG A 44 -5.65 7.29 -0.52
C ARG A 44 -6.47 8.44 0.09
N ALA A 45 -7.17 8.21 1.19
CA ALA A 45 -7.84 9.29 1.92
C ALA A 45 -6.85 10.34 2.43
N ALA A 46 -5.63 9.93 2.79
CA ALA A 46 -4.56 10.85 3.20
C ALA A 46 -3.98 11.70 2.05
N LEU A 47 -4.30 11.39 0.78
CA LEU A 47 -3.97 12.27 -0.35
C LEU A 47 -4.73 13.60 -0.29
N GLY A 48 -5.85 13.66 0.44
CA GLY A 48 -6.63 14.89 0.64
C GLY A 48 -6.11 15.81 1.74
N GLY A 49 -4.99 15.46 2.39
CA GLY A 49 -4.36 16.31 3.38
C GLY A 49 -3.21 15.61 4.10
N ALA A 50 -2.00 16.09 3.86
CA ALA A 50 -0.81 15.58 4.51
C ALA A 50 -0.79 15.90 6.02
N ALA A 51 -0.61 14.87 6.85
CA ALA A 51 -0.51 15.02 8.30
C ALA A 51 0.94 14.84 8.78
N VAL A 52 1.32 15.63 9.79
CA VAL A 52 2.57 15.49 10.53
C VAL A 52 2.22 15.30 12.00
N ARG A 53 2.82 14.29 12.64
CA ARG A 53 2.58 13.99 14.06
C ARG A 53 3.90 13.80 14.79
N ARG A 54 3.87 13.93 16.12
CA ARG A 54 4.98 13.47 16.96
C ARG A 54 5.13 11.96 16.80
N TYR A 55 6.38 11.51 16.79
CA TYR A 55 6.69 10.10 16.61
C TYR A 55 6.32 9.30 17.86
N GLU A 56 5.53 8.26 17.64
CA GLU A 56 5.15 7.26 18.64
C GLU A 56 5.37 5.87 18.03
N PRO A 57 6.36 5.07 18.50
CA PRO A 57 6.68 3.76 17.93
C PRO A 57 5.47 2.83 17.80
N ALA A 58 4.62 2.76 18.83
CA ALA A 58 3.47 1.85 18.86
C ALA A 58 2.47 2.14 17.73
N GLU A 59 2.36 3.41 17.32
CA GLU A 59 1.46 3.82 16.25
C GLU A 59 2.14 3.80 14.87
N HIS A 60 3.39 4.24 14.77
CA HIS A 60 4.02 4.63 13.51
C HIS A 60 5.01 3.62 12.92
N GLU A 61 5.37 2.56 13.64
CA GLU A 61 6.17 1.45 13.09
C GLU A 61 5.31 0.36 12.42
N ARG A 62 3.98 0.59 12.31
CA ARG A 62 3.06 -0.36 11.69
C ARG A 62 3.43 -0.68 10.24
N ARG A 63 3.31 -1.95 9.89
CA ARG A 63 3.53 -2.47 8.55
C ARG A 63 2.23 -3.02 7.96
N VAL A 64 2.07 -2.81 6.67
CA VAL A 64 0.98 -3.35 5.86
C VAL A 64 1.54 -4.45 4.96
N TRP A 65 0.86 -5.59 4.88
CA TRP A 65 1.25 -6.65 3.97
C TRP A 65 0.71 -6.37 2.56
N CYS A 66 1.60 -6.04 1.62
CA CYS A 66 1.22 -5.87 0.22
C CYS A 66 1.13 -7.23 -0.47
N LEU A 67 -0.10 -7.70 -0.72
CA LEU A 67 -0.34 -8.97 -1.41
C LEU A 67 0.26 -8.99 -2.83
N CYS A 68 0.25 -7.86 -3.53
CA CYS A 68 0.77 -7.76 -4.90
C CYS A 68 2.29 -7.98 -4.95
N CYS A 69 3.01 -7.40 -3.98
CA CYS A 69 4.47 -7.48 -3.92
C CYS A 69 4.99 -8.63 -3.04
N GLY A 70 4.10 -9.30 -2.28
CA GLY A 70 4.49 -10.38 -1.38
C GLY A 70 5.42 -9.95 -0.24
N ARG A 71 5.31 -8.69 0.23
CA ARG A 71 6.18 -8.15 1.29
C ARG A 71 5.47 -7.20 2.24
N ALA A 72 6.04 -7.06 3.45
CA ALA A 72 5.60 -6.08 4.43
C ALA A 72 6.17 -4.69 4.11
N VAL A 73 5.30 -3.71 3.91
CA VAL A 73 5.63 -2.31 3.61
C VAL A 73 5.33 -1.43 4.82
N ARG A 74 6.11 -0.36 5.02
CA ARG A 74 5.85 0.59 6.11
C ARG A 74 4.57 1.35 5.80
N ARG A 75 3.68 1.50 6.80
CA ARG A 75 2.51 2.38 6.66
C ARG A 75 2.94 3.83 6.67
N ASP A 76 3.72 4.20 7.67
CA ASP A 76 4.13 5.58 7.93
C ASP A 76 5.62 5.78 7.64
N TRP A 77 5.99 7.03 7.37
CA TRP A 77 7.38 7.45 7.38
C TRP A 77 7.74 8.15 8.69
N ARG A 78 9.03 8.15 9.00
CA ARG A 78 9.60 8.82 10.16
C ARG A 78 10.75 9.69 9.70
N ARG A 79 10.82 10.92 10.22
CA ARG A 79 11.97 11.81 10.06
C ARG A 79 12.30 12.42 11.41
N GLY A 80 13.40 11.99 12.04
CA GLY A 80 13.75 12.43 13.39
C GLY A 80 12.66 12.05 14.42
N GLY A 81 12.19 13.05 15.17
CA GLY A 81 11.12 12.91 16.18
C GLY A 81 9.69 13.04 15.65
N VAL A 82 9.50 13.10 14.32
CA VAL A 82 8.17 13.19 13.71
C VAL A 82 7.83 11.99 12.84
N ALA A 83 6.54 11.70 12.76
CA ALA A 83 5.94 10.71 11.90
C ALA A 83 5.07 11.35 10.83
N LEU A 84 4.98 10.68 9.69
CA LEU A 84 4.22 11.06 8.51
C LEU A 84 3.25 9.91 8.21
N PRO A 85 2.02 9.97 8.79
CA PRO A 85 1.03 8.92 8.62
C PRO A 85 0.75 8.63 7.14
N GLN A 86 0.61 7.36 6.79
CA GLN A 86 0.33 6.86 5.43
C GLN A 86 1.39 7.14 4.36
N ALA A 87 2.37 8.02 4.62
CA ALA A 87 3.36 8.43 3.63
C ALA A 87 4.22 7.26 3.13
N GLY A 88 4.51 6.27 3.98
CA GLY A 88 5.25 5.06 3.60
C GLY A 88 4.47 4.18 2.63
N LEU A 89 3.18 3.97 2.89
CA LEU A 89 2.31 3.18 2.03
C LEU A 89 2.04 3.90 0.71
N LEU A 90 1.76 5.22 0.74
CA LEU A 90 1.60 6.02 -0.46
C LEU A 90 2.83 5.99 -1.36
N HIS A 91 4.02 6.13 -0.78
CA HIS A 91 5.28 6.01 -1.51
C HIS A 91 5.41 4.65 -2.21
N HIS A 92 5.08 3.56 -1.50
CA HIS A 92 5.07 2.23 -2.07
C HIS A 92 4.09 2.10 -3.24
N LEU A 93 2.84 2.56 -3.06
CA LEU A 93 1.76 2.43 -4.04
C LEU A 93 1.99 3.25 -5.32
N ALA A 94 2.73 4.36 -5.22
CA ALA A 94 3.11 5.19 -6.36
C ALA A 94 4.36 4.66 -7.10
N GLY A 95 5.07 3.70 -6.50
CA GLY A 95 6.34 3.20 -7.01
C GLY A 95 6.21 2.36 -8.29
N PRO A 96 7.17 2.46 -9.23
CA PRO A 96 7.15 1.70 -10.48
C PRO A 96 7.27 0.18 -10.25
N GLU A 97 7.96 -0.24 -9.19
CA GLU A 97 8.06 -1.64 -8.79
C GLU A 97 6.68 -2.20 -8.42
N HIS A 98 5.93 -1.52 -7.56
CA HIS A 98 4.59 -1.93 -7.17
C HIS A 98 3.63 -2.00 -8.37
N ARG A 99 3.72 -1.04 -9.30
CA ARG A 99 2.95 -1.08 -10.55
C ARG A 99 3.23 -2.36 -11.36
N ARG A 100 4.51 -2.73 -11.49
CA ARG A 100 4.93 -3.96 -12.21
C ARG A 100 4.45 -5.22 -11.49
N GLU A 101 4.65 -5.31 -10.17
CA GLU A 101 4.23 -6.47 -9.39
C GLU A 101 2.70 -6.59 -9.33
N THR A 102 1.96 -5.48 -9.28
CA THR A 102 0.49 -5.48 -9.39
C THR A 102 0.06 -6.04 -10.74
N ALA A 103 0.65 -5.59 -11.86
CA ALA A 103 0.33 -6.12 -13.18
C ALA A 103 0.67 -7.62 -13.30
N ARG A 104 1.80 -8.05 -12.73
CA ARG A 104 2.19 -9.46 -12.65
C ARG A 104 1.18 -10.28 -11.83
N PHE A 105 0.90 -9.85 -10.60
CA PHE A 105 -0.04 -10.49 -9.68
C PHE A 105 -1.42 -10.65 -10.32
N TRP A 106 -1.92 -9.62 -11.01
CA TRP A 106 -3.21 -9.67 -11.72
C TRP A 106 -3.24 -10.76 -12.79
N ARG A 107 -2.18 -10.84 -13.61
CA ARG A 107 -2.07 -11.87 -14.66
C ARG A 107 -1.97 -13.28 -14.08
N GLU A 108 -1.14 -13.45 -13.05
CA GLU A 108 -0.88 -14.75 -12.41
C GLU A 108 -2.12 -15.28 -11.66
N ASN A 109 -2.89 -14.39 -11.02
CA ASN A 109 -4.04 -14.79 -10.21
C ASN A 109 -5.39 -14.68 -10.92
N ARG A 110 -5.40 -14.20 -12.18
CA ARG A 110 -6.64 -13.92 -12.94
C ARG A 110 -7.59 -13.01 -12.15
N ALA A 111 -7.03 -11.97 -11.54
CA ALA A 111 -7.79 -10.98 -10.79
C ALA A 111 -8.68 -10.15 -11.73
N GLU A 112 -9.76 -9.60 -11.18
CA GLU A 112 -10.71 -8.77 -11.92
C GLU A 112 -10.05 -7.46 -12.37
N ALA A 113 -10.04 -7.21 -13.68
CA ALA A 113 -9.34 -6.09 -14.28
C ALA A 113 -9.85 -4.74 -13.74
N ALA A 114 -11.16 -4.61 -13.53
CA ALA A 114 -11.81 -3.39 -13.03
C ALA A 114 -11.33 -2.97 -11.62
N LEU A 115 -10.73 -3.88 -10.85
CA LEU A 115 -10.25 -3.58 -9.51
C LEU A 115 -8.80 -3.08 -9.49
N ARG A 116 -8.03 -3.28 -10.56
CA ARG A 116 -6.57 -3.05 -10.55
C ARG A 116 -6.19 -1.63 -10.15
N GLU A 117 -6.83 -0.64 -10.76
CA GLU A 117 -6.49 0.77 -10.55
C GLU A 117 -6.75 1.23 -9.12
N ARG A 118 -7.58 0.51 -8.35
CA ARG A 118 -7.82 0.81 -6.93
C ARG A 118 -6.61 0.54 -6.04
N PHE A 119 -5.63 -0.24 -6.52
CA PHE A 119 -4.42 -0.60 -5.79
C PHE A 119 -3.19 0.20 -6.24
N LEU A 120 -3.38 1.20 -7.09
CA LEU A 120 -2.32 2.05 -7.59
C LEU A 120 -2.56 3.49 -7.13
N VAL A 121 -1.46 4.23 -6.94
CA VAL A 121 -1.47 5.67 -6.80
C VAL A 121 -0.73 6.25 -7.99
N SER A 122 -1.28 7.29 -8.60
CA SER A 122 -0.61 7.94 -9.74
C SER A 122 0.62 8.71 -9.24
N PRO A 123 1.72 8.76 -10.02
CA PRO A 123 2.88 9.60 -9.68
C PRO A 123 2.49 11.06 -9.46
N GLU A 124 1.47 11.55 -10.18
CA GLU A 124 0.96 12.91 -10.09
C GLU A 124 0.25 13.16 -8.75
N ASP A 125 -0.62 12.24 -8.31
CA ASP A 125 -1.29 12.32 -7.00
C ASP A 125 -0.26 12.26 -5.87
N TYR A 126 0.71 11.36 -5.98
CA TYR A 126 1.79 11.26 -5.00
C TYR A 126 2.68 12.52 -4.99
N GLY A 127 2.95 13.11 -6.15
CA GLY A 127 3.71 14.36 -6.27
C GLY A 127 3.02 15.53 -5.56
N ARG A 128 1.71 15.67 -5.74
CA ARG A 128 0.90 16.67 -5.00
C ARG A 128 0.95 16.44 -3.50
N PHE A 129 0.72 15.21 -3.07
CA PHE A 129 0.83 14.83 -1.66
C PHE A 129 2.22 15.12 -1.08
N ALA A 130 3.30 14.81 -1.80
CA ALA A 130 4.66 15.05 -1.35
C ALA A 130 4.95 16.56 -1.18
N ALA A 131 4.43 17.40 -2.06
CA ALA A 131 4.54 18.85 -1.94
C ALA A 131 3.77 19.38 -0.71
N GLU A 132 2.54 18.93 -0.49
CA GLU A 132 1.75 19.28 0.70
C GLU A 132 2.45 18.81 1.99
N LEU A 133 2.99 17.60 1.99
CA LEU A 133 3.72 17.04 3.13
C LEU A 133 4.98 17.86 3.46
N ALA A 134 5.68 18.35 2.45
CA ALA A 134 6.84 19.24 2.65
C ALA A 134 6.42 20.56 3.30
N GLN A 135 5.29 21.14 2.88
CA GLN A 135 4.73 22.35 3.48
C GLN A 135 4.29 22.10 4.93
N ALA A 136 3.57 21.00 5.18
CA ALA A 136 3.11 20.63 6.52
C ALA A 136 4.29 20.40 7.50
N LEU A 137 5.36 19.75 7.03
CA LEU A 137 6.59 19.58 7.80
C LEU A 137 7.25 20.91 8.15
N ALA A 138 7.35 21.83 7.18
CA ALA A 138 7.93 23.15 7.40
C ALA A 138 7.12 23.96 8.43
N SER A 139 5.78 23.95 8.31
CA SER A 139 4.88 24.60 9.27
C SER A 139 5.00 24.00 10.67
N PHE A 140 5.05 22.67 10.78
CA PHE A 140 5.19 21.98 12.06
C PHE A 140 6.48 22.36 12.79
N PHE A 141 7.63 22.36 12.08
CA PHE A 141 8.90 22.78 12.69
C PHE A 141 8.94 24.26 13.03
N ARG A 142 8.28 25.12 12.24
CA ARG A 142 8.18 26.55 12.57
C ARG A 142 7.43 26.77 13.89
N LEU A 143 6.31 26.08 14.10
CA LEU A 143 5.51 26.20 15.33
C LEU A 143 6.27 25.69 16.57
N LEU A 144 6.97 24.56 16.44
CA LEU A 144 7.80 24.03 17.54
C LEU A 144 8.91 24.99 17.96
N LEU A 145 9.51 25.72 17.02
CA LEU A 145 10.52 26.73 17.33
C LEU A 145 9.93 27.95 18.04
N MET A 146 8.67 28.31 17.77
CA MET A 146 7.99 29.41 18.47
C MET A 146 7.59 29.03 19.90
N GLU A 147 7.23 27.77 20.15
CA GLU A 147 6.92 27.25 21.50
C GLU A 147 8.15 27.14 22.42
N GLN A 148 9.37 27.12 21.89
CA GLN A 148 10.60 27.06 22.71
C GLN A 148 11.16 28.45 23.07
N VAL A 149 10.58 29.53 22.56
CA VAL A 149 11.02 30.93 22.80
C VAL A 149 10.09 31.67 23.78
N LEU A 150 8.97 31.05 24.16
CA LEU A 150 8.05 31.48 25.22
C LEU A 150 8.27 30.66 26.49
#